data_AF-A0A9D8BDL6-F1
#
_entry.id   AF-A0A9D8BDL6-F1
#
_cell.length_a   1.000
_cell.length_b   1.000
_cell.length_c   1.000
_cell.angle_alpha   90.00
_cell.angle_beta   90.00
_cell.angle_gamma   90.00
#
_symmetry.space_group_name_H-M   'P 1'
#
loop_
_entity.id
_entity.type
_entity.pdbx_description
1 polymer ?
#
loop_
_entity_poly.entity_id
_entity_poly.type
_entity_poly.pdbx_seq_one_letter_code
_entity_poly.pdbx_strand_id
1 'polypeptide(L)'
;MPINKIVGSFDEAVADISDGVTIMVGGFGTVASIPSCLLEAIYRKGVKNLTTVSNASGFGADIWRLQGAPFPEDMDILVRNERIKKAIISAPVSALYVNNFEKLLR
;
A
#
# COMPACT_ATOMS: atom_id res chain seq x y z
N MET A 1 3.44 -33.99 6.89
CA MET A 1 4.09 -32.72 7.31
C MET A 1 3.31 -31.56 6.71
N PRO A 2 3.07 -30.47 7.45
CA PRO A 2 2.43 -29.29 6.88
C PRO A 2 3.31 -28.66 5.80
N ILE A 3 2.68 -28.06 4.79
CA ILE A 3 3.38 -27.32 3.73
C ILE A 3 4.02 -26.07 4.35
N ASN A 4 5.31 -25.86 4.13
CA ASN A 4 5.98 -24.61 4.49
C ASN A 4 5.62 -23.51 3.47
N LYS A 5 5.09 -22.38 3.94
CA LYS A 5 4.72 -21.22 3.12
C LYS A 5 5.61 -19.99 3.37
N ILE A 6 6.70 -20.14 4.10
CA ILE A 6 7.69 -19.07 4.31
C ILE A 6 8.54 -18.97 3.06
N VAL A 7 8.61 -17.78 2.47
CA VAL A 7 9.39 -17.45 1.29
C VAL A 7 10.60 -16.59 1.65
N GLY A 8 11.62 -16.53 0.79
CA GLY A 8 12.91 -15.91 1.09
C GLY A 8 12.94 -14.39 0.95
N SER A 9 11.94 -13.78 0.30
CA SER A 9 11.88 -12.34 0.09
C SER A 9 10.46 -11.81 -0.10
N PHE A 10 10.29 -10.49 0.04
CA PHE A 10 9.02 -9.82 -0.29
C PHE A 10 8.69 -9.89 -1.78
N ASP A 11 9.70 -9.90 -2.66
CA ASP A 11 9.50 -10.00 -4.11
C ASP A 11 8.99 -11.40 -4.50
N GLU A 12 9.50 -12.46 -3.83
CA GLU A 12 8.98 -13.82 -3.98
C GLU A 12 7.54 -13.94 -3.45
N ALA A 13 7.23 -13.27 -2.32
CA ALA A 13 5.90 -13.28 -1.72
C ALA A 13 4.80 -12.68 -2.59
N VAL A 14 5.15 -11.83 -3.56
CA VAL A 14 4.20 -11.15 -4.46
C VAL A 14 4.37 -11.58 -5.92
N ALA A 15 5.15 -12.62 -6.19
CA ALA A 15 5.57 -13.01 -7.52
C ALA A 15 4.40 -13.37 -8.45
N ASP A 16 3.32 -13.91 -7.90
CA ASP A 16 2.10 -14.36 -8.58
C ASP A 16 1.04 -13.26 -8.75
N ILE A 17 1.25 -12.07 -8.16
CA ILE A 17 0.34 -10.93 -8.31
C ILE A 17 0.45 -10.38 -9.74
N SER A 18 -0.68 -10.35 -10.45
CA SER A 18 -0.76 -9.89 -11.84
C SER A 18 -1.47 -8.53 -11.96
N ASP A 19 -1.36 -7.87 -13.11
CA ASP A 19 -2.12 -6.65 -13.38
C ASP A 19 -3.64 -6.88 -13.27
N GLY A 20 -4.37 -5.87 -12.80
CA GLY A 20 -5.83 -5.91 -12.76
C GLY A 20 -6.45 -6.68 -11.60
N VAL A 21 -5.65 -7.31 -10.73
CA VAL A 21 -6.17 -8.08 -9.58
C VAL A 21 -6.76 -7.17 -8.50
N THR A 22 -7.54 -7.78 -7.61
CA THR A 22 -8.02 -7.14 -6.39
C THR A 22 -7.14 -7.55 -5.21
N ILE A 23 -6.63 -6.58 -4.45
CA ILE A 23 -5.78 -6.80 -3.27
C ILE A 23 -6.44 -6.15 -2.05
N MET A 24 -6.58 -6.92 -0.98
CA MET A 24 -6.94 -6.38 0.34
C MET A 24 -5.67 -6.08 1.12
N VAL A 25 -5.53 -4.84 1.59
CA VAL A 25 -4.40 -4.38 2.38
C VAL A 25 -4.87 -4.10 3.81
N GLY A 26 -4.39 -4.91 4.74
CA GLY A 26 -4.65 -4.72 6.17
C GLY A 26 -3.87 -3.54 6.76
N GLY A 27 -4.31 -3.10 7.93
CA GLY A 27 -3.65 -2.06 8.72
C GLY A 27 -4.58 -0.93 9.15
N PHE A 28 -4.31 -0.35 10.31
CA PHE A 28 -5.04 0.78 10.87
C PHE A 28 -4.08 1.75 11.55
N GLY A 29 -4.32 3.06 11.38
CA GLY A 29 -3.54 4.10 12.04
C GLY A 29 -2.15 4.29 11.40
N THR A 30 -1.12 3.68 11.98
CA THR A 30 0.28 3.98 11.65
C THR A 30 0.91 2.97 10.69
N VAL A 31 2.04 3.37 10.09
CA VAL A 31 2.82 2.53 9.17
C VAL A 31 3.26 1.19 9.77
N ALA A 32 3.39 1.08 11.10
CA ALA A 32 3.73 -0.17 11.77
C ALA A 32 2.68 -1.28 11.60
N SER A 33 1.42 -0.91 11.31
CA SER A 33 0.33 -1.86 11.07
C SER A 33 0.10 -2.14 9.57
N ILE A 34 0.89 -1.52 8.69
CA ILE A 34 0.73 -1.59 7.24
C ILE A 34 1.84 -2.51 6.68
N PRO A 35 1.55 -3.37 5.68
CA PRO A 35 2.56 -4.26 5.10
C PRO A 35 3.50 -3.50 4.13
N SER A 36 4.23 -2.50 4.63
CA SER A 36 5.08 -1.57 3.86
C SER A 36 6.00 -2.27 2.87
N CYS A 37 6.75 -3.26 3.34
CA CYS A 37 7.71 -3.98 2.49
C CYS A 37 7.03 -4.78 1.36
N LEU A 38 5.81 -5.28 1.58
CA LEU A 38 5.03 -5.96 0.53
C LEU A 38 4.45 -4.96 -0.48
N LEU A 39 3.99 -3.78 -0.02
CA LEU A 39 3.54 -2.71 -0.91
C LEU A 39 4.68 -2.19 -1.79
N GLU A 40 5.88 -2.04 -1.22
CA GLU A 40 7.08 -1.73 -1.98
C GLU A 40 7.43 -2.83 -2.99
N ALA A 41 7.31 -4.11 -2.61
CA ALA A 41 7.54 -5.22 -3.53
C ALA A 41 6.54 -5.23 -4.69
N ILE A 42 5.25 -4.98 -4.43
CA ILE A 42 4.22 -4.82 -5.47
C ILE A 42 4.57 -3.66 -6.41
N TYR A 43 5.00 -2.52 -5.85
CA TYR A 43 5.44 -1.38 -6.63
C TYR A 43 6.67 -1.71 -7.50
N ARG A 44 7.71 -2.34 -6.94
CA ARG A 44 8.92 -2.78 -7.66
C ARG A 44 8.61 -3.77 -8.78
N LYS A 45 7.72 -4.73 -8.52
CA LYS A 45 7.24 -5.70 -9.53
C LYS A 45 6.56 -5.01 -10.72
N GLY A 46 6.07 -3.79 -10.51
CA GLY A 46 5.54 -2.95 -11.58
C GLY A 46 4.09 -3.22 -11.91
N VAL A 47 3.36 -3.93 -11.04
CA VAL A 47 1.95 -4.28 -11.22
C VAL A 47 1.08 -3.01 -11.33
N LYS A 48 0.07 -3.04 -12.21
CA LYS A 48 -0.81 -1.91 -12.50
C LYS A 48 -2.29 -2.30 -12.49
N ASN A 49 -3.15 -1.30 -12.63
CA ASN A 49 -4.60 -1.45 -12.74
C ASN A 49 -5.24 -2.16 -11.53
N LEU A 50 -4.62 -2.06 -10.35
CA LEU A 50 -5.07 -2.74 -9.16
C LEU A 50 -6.43 -2.24 -8.69
N THR A 51 -7.26 -3.15 -8.18
CA THR A 51 -8.36 -2.78 -7.28
C THR A 51 -7.89 -2.99 -5.85
N THR A 52 -7.96 -1.98 -4.99
CA THR A 52 -7.53 -2.10 -3.59
C THR A 52 -8.71 -2.00 -2.63
N VAL A 53 -8.63 -2.77 -1.55
CA VAL A 53 -9.53 -2.68 -0.39
C VAL A 53 -8.66 -2.42 0.83
N SER A 54 -8.84 -1.29 1.49
CA SER A 54 -8.03 -0.91 2.66
C SER A 54 -8.82 -0.06 3.63
N ASN A 55 -8.31 0.09 4.86
CA ASN A 55 -8.89 1.03 5.79
C ASN A 55 -8.50 2.49 5.44
N ALA A 56 -7.23 2.74 5.14
CA ALA A 56 -6.71 4.08 4.84
C ALA A 56 -6.14 4.16 3.42
N SER A 57 -6.16 5.37 2.84
CA SER A 57 -5.52 5.68 1.56
C SER A 57 -4.00 5.88 1.66
N GLY A 58 -3.46 5.92 2.89
CA GLY A 58 -2.07 6.24 3.17
C GLY A 58 -1.86 7.71 3.48
N PHE A 59 -0.78 7.98 4.21
CA PHE A 59 -0.32 9.29 4.61
C PHE A 59 0.92 9.75 3.83
N GLY A 60 1.61 8.82 3.17
CA GLY A 60 2.81 9.13 2.40
C GLY A 60 4.08 9.12 3.23
N ALA A 61 5.16 8.75 2.55
CA ALA A 61 6.43 8.43 3.19
C ALA A 61 7.06 9.60 3.96
N ASP A 62 6.83 10.83 3.51
CA ASP A 62 7.42 12.01 4.17
C ASP A 62 6.84 12.24 5.57
N ILE A 63 5.54 12.01 5.75
CA ILE A 63 4.89 12.10 7.07
C ILE A 63 5.46 11.09 8.05
N TRP A 64 5.72 9.87 7.58
CA TRP A 64 6.28 8.81 8.42
C TRP A 64 7.76 9.02 8.72
N ARG A 65 8.53 9.53 7.76
CA ARG A 65 9.93 9.93 7.97
C ARG A 65 10.05 11.03 9.02
N LEU A 66 9.16 12.03 8.99
CA LEU A 66 9.12 13.09 10.01
C LEU A 66 8.84 12.54 11.42
N GLN A 67 8.15 11.40 11.51
CA GLN A 67 7.88 10.71 12.77
C GLN A 67 8.96 9.67 13.15
N GLY A 68 10.04 9.58 12.38
CA GLY A 68 11.16 8.66 12.65
C GLY A 68 10.89 7.21 12.28
N ALA A 69 9.91 6.93 11.40
CA ALA A 69 9.63 5.57 10.97
C ALA A 69 10.75 5.01 10.06
N PRO A 70 11.29 3.82 10.34
CA PRO A 70 12.38 3.23 9.54
C PRO A 70 11.90 2.72 8.18
N PHE A 71 10.63 2.30 8.08
CA PHE A 71 9.97 1.86 6.85
C PHE A 71 8.76 2.77 6.62
N PRO A 72 8.89 3.81 5.80
CA PRO A 72 7.88 4.87 5.76
C PRO A 72 6.82 4.65 4.67
N GLU A 73 6.91 3.62 3.83
CA GLU A 73 5.93 3.43 2.76
C GLU A 73 4.62 2.86 3.30
N ASP A 74 3.51 3.38 2.81
CA ASP A 74 2.17 2.87 3.07
C ASP A 74 1.36 2.82 1.77
N MET A 75 0.02 2.76 1.86
CA MET A 75 -0.86 2.75 0.69
C MET A 75 -0.61 3.89 -0.30
N ASP A 76 -0.06 5.02 0.15
CA ASP A 76 0.28 6.16 -0.69
C ASP A 76 1.25 5.78 -1.82
N ILE A 77 2.14 4.79 -1.62
CA ILE A 77 3.06 4.33 -2.68
C ILE A 77 2.32 3.85 -3.93
N LEU A 78 1.19 3.17 -3.76
CA LEU A 78 0.40 2.67 -4.89
C LEU A 78 -0.45 3.78 -5.50
N VAL A 79 -0.92 4.72 -4.67
CA VAL A 79 -1.72 5.88 -5.11
C VAL A 79 -0.85 6.85 -5.91
N ARG A 80 0.25 7.34 -5.33
CA ARG A 80 1.12 8.37 -5.93
C ARG A 80 1.84 7.90 -7.20
N ASN A 81 1.95 6.58 -7.40
CA ASN A 81 2.56 5.98 -8.60
C ASN A 81 1.51 5.39 -9.55
N GLU A 82 0.25 5.81 -9.46
CA GLU A 82 -0.83 5.48 -10.42
C GLU A 82 -1.02 3.96 -10.62
N ARG A 83 -0.84 3.17 -9.55
CA ARG A 83 -0.97 1.70 -9.62
C ARG A 83 -2.39 1.20 -9.46
N ILE A 84 -3.28 2.06 -8.96
CA ILE A 84 -4.65 1.71 -8.56
C ILE A 84 -5.64 2.25 -9.59
N LYS A 85 -6.49 1.36 -10.13
CA LYS A 85 -7.63 1.70 -10.99
C LYS A 85 -8.91 1.96 -10.19
N LYS A 86 -9.07 1.26 -9.06
CA LYS A 86 -10.25 1.39 -8.17
C LYS A 86 -9.82 1.20 -6.73
N ALA A 87 -10.35 2.00 -5.82
CA ALA A 87 -10.12 1.84 -4.39
C ALA A 87 -11.45 1.78 -3.63
N ILE A 88 -11.54 0.89 -2.63
CA ILE A 88 -12.62 0.82 -1.65
C ILE A 88 -11.98 1.10 -0.28
N ILE A 89 -12.29 2.26 0.30
CA ILE A 89 -11.58 2.80 1.47
C ILE A 89 -12.58 3.36 2.49
N SER A 90 -12.39 3.04 3.78
CA SER A 90 -13.22 3.58 4.88
C SER A 90 -12.76 4.96 5.37
N ALA A 91 -11.45 5.23 5.40
CA ALA A 91 -10.85 6.51 5.77
C ALA A 91 -9.97 7.07 4.62
N PRO A 92 -10.58 7.60 3.53
CA PRO A 92 -9.85 8.07 2.34
C PRO A 92 -9.23 9.46 2.47
N VAL A 93 -9.64 10.24 3.47
CA VAL A 93 -9.25 11.65 3.65
C VAL A 93 -8.43 11.80 4.92
N SER A 94 -7.43 12.68 4.88
CA SER A 94 -6.70 13.09 6.08
C SER A 94 -7.37 14.31 6.71
N ALA A 95 -7.44 14.33 8.04
CA ALA A 95 -7.92 15.49 8.80
C ALA A 95 -6.88 16.62 8.90
N LEU A 96 -5.64 16.37 8.48
CA LEU A 96 -4.49 17.25 8.74
C LEU A 96 -3.93 17.93 7.49
N TYR A 97 -4.08 17.32 6.31
CA TYR A 97 -3.55 17.83 5.04
C TYR A 97 -4.23 17.09 3.87
N VAL A 98 -4.02 17.57 2.64
CA VAL A 98 -4.54 16.91 1.42
C VAL A 98 -3.56 15.84 0.94
N ASN A 99 -3.89 14.56 1.11
CA ASN A 99 -3.05 13.44 0.67
C ASN A 99 -3.14 13.20 -0.86
N ASN A 100 -2.31 12.32 -1.42
CA ASN A 100 -2.31 12.09 -2.88
C ASN A 100 -3.61 11.46 -3.39
N PHE A 101 -4.31 10.67 -2.56
CA PHE A 101 -5.59 10.08 -2.94
C PHE A 101 -6.67 11.16 -3.08
N GLU A 102 -6.73 12.11 -2.13
CA GLU A 102 -7.65 13.24 -2.18
C GLU A 102 -7.41 14.14 -3.40
N LYS A 103 -6.15 14.31 -3.82
CA LYS A 103 -5.81 15.08 -5.03
C LYS A 103 -6.39 14.48 -6.31
N LEU A 104 -6.71 13.18 -6.33
CA LEU A 104 -7.35 12.54 -7.49
C LEU A 104 -8.86 12.84 -7.58
N LEU A 105 -9.46 13.36 -6.50
CA LEU A 105 -10.90 13.57 -6.37
C LEU A 105 -11.31 15.06 -6.42
N ARG A 106 -10.34 15.98 -6.48
CA ARG A 106 -10.55 17.42 -6.53
C ARG A 106 -10.11 17.97 -7.87
#